data_AF-A0A0M3T5G6-F1
#
_entry.id   AF-A0A0M3T5G6-F1
#
_cell.length_a   1.000
_cell.length_b   1.000
_cell.length_c   1.000
_cell.angle_alpha   90.00
_cell.angle_beta   90.00
_cell.angle_gamma   90.00
#
_symmetry.space_group_name_H-M   'P 1'
#
loop_
_entity.id
_entity.type
_entity.pdbx_description
1 polymer ?
#
loop_
_entity_poly.entity_id
_entity_poly.type
_entity_poly.pdbx_seq_one_letter_code
_entity_poly.pdbx_strand_id
1 'polypeptide(L)'
;MFRVGQAVALLGDDINVDRREGEPLFFYRGHPGRITDPNGMHILTEWVGFEESPWSFAFGFTAFHDGTCRGLTAITEEEYAIRAKAIAEGKRPTTD
;
A
#
# COMPACT_ATOMS: atom_id res chain seq x y z
N MET A 1 9.02 -12.64 4.72
CA MET A 1 8.51 -12.69 3.34
C MET A 1 6.99 -12.57 3.37
N PHE A 2 6.42 -11.71 2.53
CA PHE A 2 4.99 -11.47 2.47
C PHE A 2 4.21 -12.63 1.83
N ARG A 3 2.89 -12.62 1.97
CA ARG A 3 1.96 -13.61 1.39
C ARG A 3 0.81 -12.91 0.68
N VAL A 4 0.26 -13.54 -0.35
CA VAL A 4 -0.98 -13.07 -1.01
C VAL A 4 -2.08 -12.88 0.03
N GLY A 5 -2.78 -11.75 -0.06
CA GLY A 5 -3.84 -11.34 0.85
C GLY A 5 -3.36 -10.69 2.16
N GLN A 6 -2.06 -10.72 2.45
CA GLN A 6 -1.52 -10.15 3.69
C GLN A 6 -1.77 -8.64 3.74
N ALA A 7 -2.35 -8.18 4.85
CA ALA A 7 -2.51 -6.77 5.13
C ALA A 7 -1.15 -6.11 5.39
N VAL A 8 -0.91 -5.01 4.68
CA VAL A 8 0.29 -4.20 4.78
C VAL A 8 -0.05 -2.72 4.87
N ALA A 9 0.91 -1.93 5.32
CA ALA A 9 0.88 -0.48 5.24
C ALA A 9 2.13 0.07 4.56
N LEU A 10 1.96 1.18 3.84
CA LEU A 10 3.06 1.96 3.31
C LEU A 10 3.94 2.52 4.44
N LEU A 11 5.25 2.29 4.35
CA LEU A 11 6.27 2.95 5.17
C LEU A 11 6.97 4.04 4.37
N GLY A 12 7.40 5.09 5.07
CA GLY A 12 8.09 6.24 4.48
C GLY A 12 7.23 7.50 4.47
N ASP A 13 7.52 8.41 3.55
CA ASP A 13 6.77 9.65 3.37
C ASP A 13 5.52 9.42 2.51
N ASP A 14 4.63 10.42 2.48
CA ASP A 14 3.51 10.45 1.54
C ASP A 14 4.05 10.38 0.10
N ILE A 15 3.38 9.61 -0.76
CA ILE A 15 3.76 9.44 -2.17
C ILE A 15 2.68 10.05 -3.03
N ASN A 16 3.07 11.02 -3.85
CA ASN A 16 2.23 11.59 -4.89
C ASN A 16 2.71 11.07 -6.25
N VAL A 17 1.88 10.29 -6.92
CA VAL A 17 2.13 9.84 -8.29
C VAL A 17 1.35 10.77 -9.22
N ASP A 18 2.10 11.71 -9.80
CA ASP A 18 1.56 12.66 -10.78
C ASP A 18 1.10 11.92 -12.05
N ARG A 19 -0.13 12.19 -12.47
CA ARG A 19 -0.76 11.54 -13.63
C ARG A 19 -0.98 12.57 -14.71
N ARG A 20 -0.40 12.33 -15.89
CA ARG A 20 -0.65 13.16 -17.08
C ARG A 20 -2.13 13.16 -17.51
N GLU A 21 -2.87 12.09 -17.19
CA GLU A 21 -4.30 11.95 -17.48
C GLU A 21 -5.03 11.32 -16.26
N GLY A 22 -5.80 12.16 -15.55
CA GLY A 22 -6.63 11.77 -14.41
C GLY A 22 -6.23 12.43 -13.08
N GLU A 23 -7.00 12.14 -12.03
CA GLU A 23 -6.68 12.58 -10.66
C GLU A 23 -5.38 11.91 -10.16
N PRO A 24 -4.48 12.66 -9.50
CA PRO A 24 -3.23 12.12 -8.98
C PRO A 24 -3.49 11.00 -7.96
N LEU A 25 -2.62 9.99 -7.93
CA LEU A 25 -2.70 8.96 -6.90
C LEU A 25 -1.90 9.42 -5.69
N PHE A 26 -2.60 9.64 -4.59
CA PHE A 26 -2.00 10.07 -3.34
C PHE A 26 -2.02 8.93 -2.33
N PHE A 27 -0.85 8.41 -1.98
CA PHE A 27 -0.68 7.44 -0.91
C PHE A 27 -0.18 8.16 0.33
N TYR A 28 -0.92 8.03 1.44
CA TYR A 28 -0.46 8.55 2.72
C TYR A 28 0.58 7.61 3.33
N ARG A 29 1.49 8.13 4.14
CA ARG A 29 2.22 7.29 5.09
C ARG A 29 1.21 6.46 5.88
N GLY A 30 1.42 5.15 5.93
CA GLY A 30 0.50 4.22 6.57
C GLY A 30 -0.68 3.77 5.71
N HIS A 31 -0.76 4.17 4.44
CA HIS A 31 -1.82 3.74 3.51
C HIS A 31 -1.98 2.22 3.56
N PRO A 32 -3.19 1.69 3.82
CA PRO A 32 -3.39 0.25 3.92
C PRO A 32 -3.58 -0.38 2.55
N GLY A 33 -3.09 -1.60 2.39
CA GLY A 33 -3.27 -2.40 1.19
C GLY A 33 -3.10 -3.89 1.44
N ARG A 34 -3.36 -4.70 0.41
CA ARG A 34 -3.20 -6.15 0.45
C ARG A 34 -2.24 -6.62 -0.64
N ILE A 35 -1.33 -7.50 -0.25
CA ILE A 35 -0.38 -8.10 -1.19
C ILE A 35 -1.13 -8.94 -2.24
N THR A 36 -0.92 -8.65 -3.51
CA THR A 36 -1.45 -9.42 -4.64
C THR A 36 -0.38 -10.30 -5.27
N ASP A 37 0.89 -9.86 -5.25
CA ASP A 37 2.06 -10.65 -5.67
C ASP A 37 3.21 -10.45 -4.66
N PRO A 38 3.67 -11.50 -3.95
CA PRO A 38 4.78 -11.42 -3.00
C PRO A 38 6.17 -11.61 -3.64
N ASN A 39 6.30 -11.53 -4.97
CA ASN A 39 7.59 -11.67 -5.65
C ASN A 39 8.63 -10.67 -5.11
N GLY A 40 9.74 -11.17 -4.55
CA GLY A 40 10.73 -10.33 -3.88
C GLY A 40 11.39 -9.26 -4.78
N MET A 41 11.36 -9.41 -6.10
CA MET A 41 11.84 -8.37 -7.02
C MET A 41 10.78 -7.30 -7.31
N HIS A 42 9.50 -7.66 -7.18
CA HIS A 42 8.37 -6.82 -7.54
C HIS A 42 7.12 -7.20 -6.71
N ILE A 43 7.10 -6.78 -5.45
CA ILE A 43 5.98 -7.00 -4.53
C ILE A 43 4.87 -6.03 -4.91
N LEU A 44 3.69 -6.56 -5.26
CA LEU A 44 2.52 -5.78 -5.64
C LEU A 44 1.47 -5.77 -4.55
N THR A 45 0.79 -4.62 -4.44
CA THR A 45 -0.22 -4.36 -3.42
C THR A 45 -1.45 -3.73 -4.06
N GLU A 46 -2.63 -4.28 -3.80
CA GLU A 46 -3.90 -3.60 -4.04
C GLU A 46 -4.15 -2.63 -2.89
N TRP A 47 -4.22 -1.33 -3.19
CA TRP A 47 -4.31 -0.27 -2.20
C TRP A 47 -5.75 0.19 -1.99
N VAL A 48 -6.11 0.47 -0.73
CA VAL A 48 -7.46 0.95 -0.41
C VAL A 48 -7.74 2.30 -1.05
N GLY A 49 -8.91 2.44 -1.68
CA GLY A 49 -9.32 3.63 -2.41
C GLY A 49 -8.81 3.69 -3.85
N PHE A 50 -8.03 2.68 -4.28
CA PHE A 50 -7.47 2.56 -5.62
C PHE A 50 -7.68 1.16 -6.22
N GLU A 51 -8.63 0.37 -5.71
CA GLU A 51 -8.91 -1.00 -6.15
C GLU A 51 -9.26 -1.06 -7.65
N GLU A 52 -9.97 -0.05 -8.15
CA GLU A 52 -10.32 0.07 -9.58
C GLU A 52 -9.26 0.81 -10.41
N SER A 53 -8.16 1.26 -9.78
CA SER A 53 -7.09 1.95 -10.48
C SER A 53 -6.18 0.95 -11.17
N PRO A 54 -6.00 1.03 -12.50
CA PRO A 54 -5.06 0.16 -13.23
C PRO A 54 -3.60 0.34 -12.75
N TRP A 55 -3.31 1.40 -11.99
CA TRP A 55 -2.00 1.69 -11.43
C TRP A 55 -1.70 1.04 -10.09
N SER A 56 -2.71 0.49 -9.40
CA SER A 56 -2.46 -0.37 -8.22
C SER A 56 -1.56 -1.57 -8.58
N PHE A 57 -1.53 -1.95 -9.85
CA PHE A 57 -0.67 -3.01 -10.39
C PHE A 57 0.74 -2.56 -10.81
N ALA A 58 1.01 -1.25 -10.86
CA ALA A 58 2.26 -0.70 -11.39
C ALA A 58 3.19 -0.15 -10.29
N PHE A 59 2.68 0.04 -9.07
CA PHE A 59 3.47 0.49 -7.93
C PHE A 59 3.96 -0.71 -7.10
N GLY A 60 5.15 -1.20 -7.43
CA GLY A 60 5.76 -2.36 -6.78
C GLY A 60 6.95 -2.01 -5.89
N PHE A 61 7.28 -2.92 -4.97
CA PHE A 61 8.42 -2.77 -4.07
C PHE A 61 9.41 -3.92 -4.24
N THR A 62 10.69 -3.65 -3.99
CA THR A 62 11.72 -4.68 -3.98
C THR A 62 12.08 -5.03 -2.54
N ALA A 63 12.12 -6.34 -2.25
CA ALA A 63 12.66 -6.85 -1.00
C ALA A 63 14.20 -6.86 -1.05
N PHE A 64 14.82 -6.64 0.10
CA PHE A 64 16.25 -6.86 0.29
C PHE A 64 16.56 -8.37 0.32
N HIS A 65 17.85 -8.72 0.25
CA HIS A 65 18.30 -10.11 0.28
C HIS A 65 17.88 -10.87 1.56
N ASP A 66 17.59 -10.15 2.65
CA ASP A 66 17.06 -10.71 3.90
C ASP A 66 15.52 -10.90 3.89
N GLY A 67 14.86 -10.56 2.79
CA GLY A 67 13.41 -10.68 2.61
C GLY A 67 12.59 -9.55 3.26
N THR A 68 13.25 -8.52 3.80
CA THR A 68 12.58 -7.30 4.29
C THR A 68 12.26 -6.36 3.14
N CYS A 69 11.23 -5.53 3.27
CA CYS A 69 10.89 -4.50 2.32
C CYS A 69 10.77 -3.15 3.05
N ARG A 70 11.64 -2.19 2.76
CA ARG A 70 11.67 -0.92 3.52
C ARG A 70 10.44 -0.03 3.28
N GLY A 71 9.72 -0.24 2.19
CA GLY A 71 8.52 0.54 1.86
C GLY A 71 7.22 -0.07 2.39
N LEU A 72 7.25 -1.26 2.99
CA LEU A 72 6.06 -1.96 3.45
C LEU A 72 6.27 -2.56 4.84
N THR A 73 5.27 -2.44 5.69
CA THR A 73 5.18 -3.22 6.93
C THR A 73 3.95 -4.09 6.90
N ALA A 74 4.07 -5.30 7.45
CA ALA A 74 2.89 -6.09 7.80
C ALA A 74 2.12 -5.36 8.91
N ILE A 75 0.80 -5.40 8.82
CA ILE A 75 -0.13 -4.88 9.85
C ILE A 75 -1.15 -5.95 10.20
N THR A 76 -1.85 -5.76 11.31
CA THR A 76 -2.98 -6.63 11.66
C THR A 76 -4.20 -6.34 10.78
N GLU A 77 -5.14 -7.28 10.72
CA GLU A 77 -6.42 -7.09 10.03
C GLU A 77 -7.28 -5.99 10.69
N GLU A 78 -7.15 -5.81 12.01
CA GLU A 78 -7.82 -4.72 12.74
C GLU A 78 -7.26 -3.36 12.33
N GLU A 79 -5.92 -3.21 12.31
CA GLU A 79 -5.26 -2.00 11.83
C GLU A 79 -5.62 -1.69 10.37
N TYR A 80 -5.68 -2.72 9.52
CA TYR A 80 -6.13 -2.57 8.14
C TYR A 80 -7.54 -2.00 8.09
N ALA A 81 -8.49 -2.57 8.83
CA ALA A 81 -9.89 -2.13 8.83
C ALA A 81 -10.05 -0.68 9.32
N ILE A 82 -9.32 -0.29 10.38
CA ILE A 82 -9.31 1.08 10.91
C ILE A 82 -8.82 2.07 9.85
N ARG A 83 -7.68 1.76 9.22
CA ARG A 83 -7.08 2.64 8.21
C ARG A 83 -7.90 2.69 6.94
N ALA A 84 -8.47 1.56 6.51
CA ALA A 84 -9.32 1.49 5.33
C ALA A 84 -10.59 2.34 5.51
N LYS A 85 -11.19 2.29 6.70
CA LYS A 85 -12.31 3.16 7.07
C LYS A 85 -11.92 4.64 7.02
N ALA A 86 -10.73 5.00 7.53
CA ALA A 86 -10.25 6.38 7.47
C ALA A 86 -10.15 6.88 6.01
N ILE A 87 -9.56 6.08 5.11
CA ILE A 87 -9.48 6.41 3.69
C ILE A 87 -10.88 6.59 3.08
N ALA A 88 -11.81 5.67 3.35
CA ALA A 88 -13.19 5.76 2.86
C ALA A 88 -13.92 7.02 3.36
N GLU A 89 -13.54 7.55 4.52
CA GLU A 89 -14.05 8.81 5.09
C GLU A 89 -13.30 10.06 4.58
N GLY A 90 -12.35 9.91 3.63
CA GLY A 90 -11.52 11.00 3.12
C GLY A 90 -10.49 11.51 4.13
N LYS A 91 -10.14 10.71 5.14
CA LYS A 91 -9.18 11.04 6.19
C LYS A 91 -7.85 10.33 5.95
N ARG A 92 -6.79 10.88 6.55
CA ARG A 92 -5.49 10.21 6.58
C ARG A 92 -5.56 8.94 7.44
N PRO A 93 -4.94 7.83 7.02
CA PRO A 93 -4.82 6.64 7.84
C PRO A 93 -3.82 6.96 8.96
N THR A 94 -4.31 7.01 10.20
CA THR A 94 -3.47 7.33 11.35
C THR A 94 -2.46 6.21 11.59
N THR A 95 -1.20 6.59 11.82
CA THR A 95 -0.10 5.63 11.98
C THR A 95 0.25 5.31 13.42
N ASP A 96 -0.33 6.03 14.38
CA ASP A 96 0.12 6.17 15.79
C ASP A 96 1.56 5.69 16.04
#